data_AF-A0A839IN26-F1
#
_entry.id   AF-A0A839IN26-F1
#
_cell.length_a   1.000
_cell.length_b   1.000
_cell.length_c   1.000
_cell.angle_alpha   90.00
_cell.angle_beta   90.00
_cell.angle_gamma   90.00
#
_symmetry.space_group_name_H-M   'P 1'
#
loop_
_entity.id
_entity.type
_entity.pdbx_description
1 polymer ?
#
loop_
_entity_poly.entity_id
_entity_poly.type
_entity_poly.pdbx_seq_one_letter_code
_entity_poly.pdbx_strand_id
1 'polypeptide(L)'
;MTKQQTIRVFSLQNDSNIRYQEQKDYPFAARLSSVPVHLQEALKLARYIPVVFRKSSKGRLEIKALLSHKGKPVISPSGQLGLPVCPDYLAMYPFTWAVEKNIFHLAYHTNAPQFNENGRKLVTSKGKPTQQLNKINNEIHTIQKLFVATENELQKLDKLDILSARGEYLLLTEQPSEEKVKQLSPVLRLLLQNHLHSLQFLNNQPAPVAKTEQPEKKSNTQEDTKSSKPKKKNQKKSDKKGAEKAKKADKKKKSAKKEDLLETLIRQVCEQNEVTIEELQSRKRGKALVKARADLAKVCQQNNKLPELAEKLERSTSTVLGWIA
;
A
#
# COMPACT_ATOMS: atom_id res chain seq x y z
N MET A 1 22.42 8.60 -21.25
CA MET A 1 22.92 8.90 -19.89
C MET A 1 21.76 9.36 -19.04
N THR A 2 21.36 8.59 -18.02
CA THR A 2 20.39 9.06 -17.01
C THR A 2 21.10 10.07 -16.13
N LYS A 3 20.68 11.34 -16.17
CA LYS A 3 21.15 12.36 -15.21
C LYS A 3 21.00 11.77 -13.80
N GLN A 4 22.07 11.75 -13.01
CA GLN A 4 21.99 11.32 -11.62
C GLN A 4 20.87 12.11 -10.94
N GLN A 5 19.92 11.40 -10.32
CA GLN A 5 18.84 12.05 -9.59
C GLN A 5 19.43 12.67 -8.33
N THR A 6 19.42 13.99 -8.23
CA THR A 6 19.91 14.71 -7.05
C THR A 6 18.80 14.77 -6.01
N ILE A 7 19.01 14.12 -4.87
CA ILE A 7 18.15 14.20 -3.68
C ILE A 7 18.55 15.43 -2.88
N ARG A 8 17.58 16.25 -2.47
CA ARG A 8 17.78 17.42 -1.60
C ARG A 8 16.87 17.36 -0.38
N VAL A 9 17.40 17.68 0.79
CA VAL A 9 16.61 17.86 2.02
C VAL A 9 15.73 19.09 1.86
N PHE A 10 14.43 18.93 2.15
CA PHE A 10 13.45 19.99 2.06
C PHE A 10 13.61 21.00 3.20
N SER A 11 13.63 22.29 2.89
CA SER A 11 13.61 23.36 3.89
C SER A 11 12.63 24.46 3.54
N LEU A 12 11.88 24.95 4.54
CA LEU A 12 10.87 26.00 4.33
C LEU A 12 11.47 27.30 3.77
N GLN A 13 12.74 27.58 4.09
CA GLN A 13 13.44 28.78 3.65
C GLN A 13 13.90 28.65 2.19
N ASN A 14 14.56 27.54 1.84
CA ASN A 14 15.17 27.37 0.52
C ASN A 14 14.16 26.90 -0.54
N ASP A 15 13.08 26.25 -0.11
CA ASP A 15 12.10 25.59 -0.99
C ASP A 15 10.73 26.27 -1.00
N SER A 16 10.68 27.54 -0.60
CA SER A 16 9.47 28.35 -0.53
C SER A 16 8.72 28.47 -1.87
N ASN A 17 9.44 28.37 -2.98
CA ASN A 17 8.90 28.49 -4.34
C ASN A 17 8.55 27.14 -5.00
N ILE A 18 8.76 26.01 -4.32
CA ILE A 18 8.46 24.70 -4.90
C ILE A 18 6.95 24.53 -5.07
N ARG A 19 6.61 24.06 -6.27
CA ARG A 19 5.25 23.76 -6.69
C ARG A 19 5.17 22.29 -7.08
N TYR A 20 4.20 21.59 -6.52
CA TYR A 20 4.02 20.15 -6.70
C TYR A 20 2.71 19.85 -7.43
N GLN A 21 2.81 19.02 -8.46
CA GLN A 21 1.67 18.45 -9.16
C GLN A 21 1.69 16.93 -9.00
N GLU A 22 0.61 16.38 -8.43
CA GLU A 22 0.43 14.95 -8.29
C GLU A 22 0.26 14.29 -9.67
N GLN A 23 1.01 13.21 -9.89
CA GLN A 23 0.96 12.39 -11.11
C GLN A 23 0.59 10.96 -10.73
N LYS A 24 -0.17 10.29 -11.61
CA LYS A 24 -0.63 8.90 -11.39
C LYS A 24 0.22 7.86 -12.11
N ASP A 25 1.09 8.31 -13.00
CA ASP A 25 2.01 7.51 -13.77
C ASP A 25 3.42 7.54 -13.16
N TYR A 26 4.17 6.48 -13.45
CA TYR A 26 5.51 6.24 -12.91
C TYR A 26 6.56 6.09 -14.02
N PRO A 27 6.67 7.02 -14.99
CA PRO A 27 7.62 6.87 -16.10
C PRO A 27 9.08 6.81 -15.61
N PHE A 28 9.39 7.44 -14.46
CA PHE A 28 10.71 7.34 -13.83
C PHE A 28 11.06 5.90 -13.40
N ALA A 29 10.05 5.10 -13.09
CA ALA A 29 10.19 3.75 -12.56
C ALA A 29 10.25 2.68 -13.65
N ALA A 30 9.93 3.00 -14.91
CA ALA A 30 9.92 2.06 -16.02
C ALA A 30 11.27 1.37 -16.28
N ARG A 31 12.37 1.95 -15.79
CA ARG A 31 13.73 1.40 -15.91
C ARG A 31 14.22 0.71 -14.63
N LEU A 32 13.46 0.75 -13.54
CA LEU A 32 13.84 0.14 -12.29
C LEU A 32 13.65 -1.38 -12.39
N SER A 33 14.68 -2.14 -12.06
CA SER A 33 14.59 -3.60 -12.00
C SER A 33 13.90 -4.08 -10.72
N SER A 34 14.03 -3.30 -9.64
CA SER A 34 13.47 -3.59 -8.33
C SER A 34 13.31 -2.32 -7.51
N VAL A 35 12.48 -2.39 -6.47
CA VAL A 35 12.31 -1.33 -5.47
C VAL A 35 12.40 -1.89 -4.05
N PRO A 36 12.92 -1.13 -3.08
CA PRO A 36 12.82 -1.48 -1.67
C PRO A 36 11.36 -1.49 -1.23
N VAL A 37 11.00 -2.47 -0.42
CA VAL A 37 9.67 -2.59 0.15
C VAL A 37 9.76 -2.93 1.63
N HIS A 38 8.79 -2.49 2.42
CA HIS A 38 8.73 -2.85 3.84
C HIS A 38 7.94 -4.15 4.04
N LEU A 39 8.06 -4.74 5.23
CA LEU A 39 7.52 -6.06 5.56
C LEU A 39 6.03 -6.22 5.21
N GLN A 40 5.19 -5.29 5.65
CA GLN A 40 3.73 -5.35 5.44
C GLN A 40 3.33 -5.27 3.96
N GLU A 41 4.06 -4.47 3.19
CA GLU A 41 3.86 -4.30 1.76
C GLU A 41 4.36 -5.53 0.99
N ALA A 42 5.52 -6.06 1.36
CA ALA A 42 6.09 -7.27 0.78
C ALA A 42 5.09 -8.45 0.83
N LEU A 43 4.36 -8.59 1.94
CA LEU A 43 3.32 -9.61 2.09
C LEU A 43 2.18 -9.46 1.07
N LYS A 44 1.85 -8.23 0.65
CA LYS A 44 0.82 -7.96 -0.36
C LYS A 44 1.37 -8.18 -1.77
N LEU A 45 2.58 -7.69 -2.03
CA LEU A 45 3.22 -7.73 -3.36
C LEU A 45 3.66 -9.13 -3.78
N ALA A 46 4.05 -9.99 -2.82
CA ALA A 46 4.46 -11.37 -3.09
C ALA A 46 3.39 -12.23 -3.78
N ARG A 47 2.12 -11.79 -3.82
CA ARG A 47 1.03 -12.43 -4.56
C ARG A 47 1.06 -12.17 -6.07
N TYR A 48 1.79 -11.14 -6.50
CA TYR A 48 1.74 -10.64 -7.88
C TYR A 48 3.12 -10.64 -8.54
N ILE A 49 4.17 -10.39 -7.76
CA ILE A 49 5.54 -10.28 -8.26
C ILE A 49 6.54 -10.94 -7.30
N PRO A 50 7.71 -11.36 -7.81
CA PRO A 50 8.78 -11.88 -6.96
C PRO A 50 9.20 -10.86 -5.90
N VAL A 51 9.23 -11.32 -4.66
CA VAL A 51 9.83 -10.59 -3.54
C VAL A 51 11.09 -11.33 -3.14
N VAL A 52 12.22 -10.64 -3.08
CA VAL A 52 13.55 -11.23 -2.84
C VAL A 52 14.27 -10.46 -1.73
N PHE A 53 15.31 -11.07 -1.17
CA PHE A 53 16.18 -10.41 -0.20
C PHE A 53 17.50 -10.00 -0.85
N ARG A 54 18.14 -8.96 -0.33
CA ARG A 54 19.48 -8.52 -0.76
C ARG A 54 20.21 -7.88 0.41
N LYS A 55 21.54 -7.95 0.41
CA LYS A 55 22.39 -7.15 1.29
C LYS A 55 22.61 -5.75 0.70
N SER A 56 22.36 -4.72 1.50
CA SER A 56 22.71 -3.34 1.18
C SER A 56 24.22 -3.15 1.13
N SER A 57 24.69 -1.99 0.67
CA SER A 57 26.12 -1.65 0.71
C SER A 57 26.71 -1.63 2.13
N LYS A 58 25.85 -1.53 3.16
CA LYS A 58 26.23 -1.62 4.58
C LYS A 58 26.13 -3.04 5.15
N GLY A 59 25.91 -4.06 4.31
CA GLY A 59 25.77 -5.46 4.74
C GLY A 59 24.46 -5.75 5.48
N ARG A 60 23.47 -4.85 5.43
CA ARG A 60 22.16 -5.05 6.08
C ARG A 60 21.20 -5.73 5.13
N LEU A 61 20.39 -6.65 5.64
CA LEU A 61 19.37 -7.34 4.86
C LEU A 61 18.22 -6.39 4.52
N GLU A 62 17.80 -6.37 3.25
CA GLU A 62 16.69 -5.59 2.71
C GLU A 62 15.73 -6.49 1.92
N ILE A 63 14.44 -6.13 1.89
CA ILE A 63 13.46 -6.74 1.00
C ILE A 63 13.34 -5.90 -0.28
N LYS A 64 13.36 -6.56 -1.43
CA LYS A 64 13.14 -5.96 -2.75
C LYS A 64 11.96 -6.62 -3.44
N ALA A 65 11.11 -5.83 -4.07
CA ALA A 65 10.12 -6.32 -5.02
C ALA A 65 10.66 -6.14 -6.44
N LEU A 66 10.65 -7.20 -7.25
CA LEU A 66 11.17 -7.15 -8.62
C LEU A 66 10.12 -6.53 -9.56
N LEU A 67 10.47 -5.37 -10.14
CA LEU A 67 9.63 -4.64 -11.10
C LEU A 67 9.92 -5.04 -12.55
N SER A 68 10.93 -5.87 -12.78
CA SER A 68 11.18 -6.51 -14.06
C SER A 68 11.65 -7.93 -13.83
N HIS A 69 11.09 -8.89 -14.56
CA HIS A 69 11.57 -10.26 -14.53
C HIS A 69 11.52 -10.89 -15.92
N LYS A 70 12.62 -11.54 -16.34
CA LYS A 70 12.79 -12.12 -17.69
C LYS A 70 12.46 -11.12 -18.82
N GLY A 71 12.89 -9.86 -18.64
CA GLY A 71 12.65 -8.79 -19.61
C GLY A 71 11.21 -8.29 -19.71
N LYS A 72 10.28 -8.81 -18.88
CA LYS A 72 8.91 -8.29 -18.78
C LYS A 72 8.85 -7.24 -17.66
N PRO A 73 8.71 -5.94 -17.98
CA PRO A 73 8.54 -4.91 -16.98
C PRO A 73 7.11 -4.93 -16.44
N VAL A 74 6.99 -4.68 -15.14
CA VAL A 74 5.71 -4.51 -14.42
C VAL A 74 5.10 -3.12 -14.69
N ILE A 75 5.94 -2.15 -15.04
CA ILE A 75 5.56 -0.78 -15.35
C ILE A 75 5.75 -0.58 -16.85
N SER A 76 4.72 -0.11 -17.53
CA SER A 76 4.81 0.16 -18.97
C SER A 76 5.81 1.30 -19.26
N PRO A 77 6.29 1.43 -20.51
CA PRO A 77 7.11 2.58 -20.90
C PRO A 77 6.43 3.94 -20.66
N SER A 78 5.09 3.97 -20.66
CA SER A 78 4.28 5.16 -20.33
C SER A 78 4.05 5.36 -18.83
N GLY A 79 4.70 4.56 -17.96
CA GLY A 79 4.57 4.67 -16.51
C GLY A 79 3.32 4.05 -15.91
N GLN A 80 2.51 3.31 -16.66
CA GLN A 80 1.33 2.65 -16.12
C GLN A 80 1.73 1.42 -15.31
N LEU A 81 1.25 1.32 -14.08
CA LEU A 81 1.55 0.21 -13.18
C LEU A 81 0.63 -0.97 -13.49
N GLY A 82 1.21 -2.12 -13.84
CA GLY A 82 0.48 -3.37 -14.09
C GLY A 82 0.12 -4.16 -12.84
N LEU A 83 0.16 -3.55 -11.66
CA LEU A 83 -0.16 -4.20 -10.37
C LEU A 83 -1.41 -3.60 -9.74
N PRO A 84 -2.19 -4.40 -9.01
CA PRO A 84 -3.30 -3.90 -8.21
C PRO A 84 -2.85 -3.16 -6.95
N VAL A 85 -1.56 -3.27 -6.57
CA VAL A 85 -0.96 -2.62 -5.40
C VAL A 85 0.26 -1.82 -5.86
N CYS A 86 0.24 -0.51 -5.62
CA CYS A 86 1.39 0.36 -5.87
C CYS A 86 2.39 0.26 -4.72
N PRO A 87 3.68 -0.02 -5.02
CA PRO A 87 4.68 0.04 -3.98
C PRO A 87 4.78 1.44 -3.36
N ASP A 88 4.87 1.52 -2.03
CA ASP A 88 4.94 2.76 -1.26
C ASP A 88 6.14 3.61 -1.71
N TYR A 89 7.28 2.97 -2.03
CA TYR A 89 8.45 3.66 -2.59
C TYR A 89 8.14 4.39 -3.90
N LEU A 90 7.29 3.82 -4.76
CA LEU A 90 6.86 4.47 -6.00
C LEU A 90 5.82 5.55 -5.72
N ALA A 91 4.88 5.29 -4.81
CA ALA A 91 3.81 6.21 -4.43
C ALA A 91 4.33 7.50 -3.76
N MET A 92 5.47 7.44 -3.07
CA MET A 92 6.08 8.61 -2.44
C MET A 92 6.80 9.54 -3.43
N TYR A 93 7.18 9.06 -4.62
CA TYR A 93 7.89 9.87 -5.59
C TYR A 93 7.04 11.10 -6.01
N PRO A 94 7.60 12.32 -6.00
CA PRO A 94 9.03 12.67 -6.03
C PRO A 94 9.68 12.87 -4.65
N PHE A 95 8.95 12.64 -3.57
CA PHE A 95 9.44 12.79 -2.22
C PHE A 95 10.09 11.51 -1.70
N THR A 96 10.97 11.66 -0.73
CA THR A 96 11.69 10.59 -0.05
C THR A 96 12.12 11.11 1.32
N TRP A 97 13.03 10.39 1.98
CA TRP A 97 13.63 10.85 3.22
C TRP A 97 15.15 10.75 3.18
N ALA A 98 15.77 11.64 3.94
CA ALA A 98 17.18 11.57 4.28
C ALA A 98 17.32 11.38 5.79
N VAL A 99 18.40 10.73 6.20
CA VAL A 99 18.77 10.59 7.61
C VAL A 99 20.10 11.30 7.81
N GLU A 100 20.10 12.40 8.57
CA GLU A 100 21.29 13.17 8.92
C GLU A 100 21.43 13.20 10.44
N LYS A 101 22.56 12.72 10.97
CA LYS A 101 22.81 12.66 12.44
C LYS A 101 21.68 11.97 13.21
N ASN A 102 21.14 10.87 12.66
CA ASN A 102 19.98 10.12 13.18
C ASN A 102 18.66 10.92 13.22
N ILE A 103 18.61 12.09 12.58
CA ILE A 103 17.39 12.87 12.41
C ILE A 103 16.82 12.59 11.02
N PHE A 104 15.53 12.33 10.99
CA PHE A 104 14.78 12.15 9.76
C PHE A 104 14.41 13.51 9.16
N HIS A 105 14.68 13.67 7.87
CA HIS A 105 14.29 14.86 7.12
C HIS A 105 13.49 14.47 5.88
N LEU A 106 12.43 15.24 5.61
CA LEU A 106 11.76 15.22 4.31
C LEU A 106 12.79 15.59 3.24
N ALA A 107 12.87 14.78 2.18
CA ALA A 107 13.71 15.04 1.03
C ALA A 107 12.94 14.82 -0.27
N TYR A 108 13.49 15.22 -1.40
CA TYR A 108 12.86 15.01 -2.70
C TYR A 108 13.89 15.00 -3.83
N HIS A 109 13.47 14.44 -4.96
CA HIS A 109 14.22 14.43 -6.20
C HIS A 109 14.05 15.76 -6.93
N THR A 110 15.08 16.60 -6.92
CA THR A 110 15.04 17.97 -7.48
C THR A 110 14.67 18.03 -8.97
N ASN A 111 15.01 16.99 -9.73
CA ASN A 111 14.76 16.90 -11.17
C ASN A 111 13.46 16.17 -11.52
N ALA A 112 12.56 15.96 -10.56
CA ALA A 112 11.33 15.22 -10.80
C ALA A 112 10.30 16.06 -11.58
N PRO A 113 9.64 15.49 -12.62
CA PRO A 113 8.71 16.23 -13.48
C PRO A 113 7.46 16.76 -12.76
N GLN A 114 7.15 16.21 -11.57
CA GLN A 114 6.08 16.65 -10.70
C GLN A 114 6.34 18.05 -10.11
N PHE A 115 7.59 18.52 -10.11
CA PHE A 115 7.93 19.89 -9.72
C PHE A 115 7.92 20.81 -10.94
N ASN A 116 6.81 21.53 -11.12
CA ASN A 116 6.60 22.43 -12.25
C ASN A 116 5.76 23.66 -11.86
N GLU A 117 5.74 24.68 -12.72
CA GLU A 117 5.08 25.96 -12.46
C GLU A 117 3.55 25.86 -12.28
N ASN A 118 2.92 24.84 -12.87
CA ASN A 118 1.48 24.58 -12.77
C ASN A 118 1.10 23.84 -11.47
N GLY A 119 2.08 23.44 -10.66
CA GLY A 119 1.86 22.77 -9.38
C GLY A 119 1.33 23.70 -8.28
N ARG A 120 0.85 23.07 -7.20
CA ARG A 120 0.43 23.74 -5.97
C ARG A 120 1.64 24.06 -5.10
N LYS A 121 1.68 25.26 -4.52
CA LYS A 121 2.74 25.64 -3.58
C LYS A 121 2.75 24.71 -2.36
N LEU A 122 3.94 24.27 -1.96
CA LEU A 122 4.13 23.49 -0.72
C LEU A 122 4.33 24.38 0.52
N VAL A 123 4.72 25.63 0.31
CA VAL A 123 4.92 26.63 1.35
C VAL A 123 4.01 27.83 1.08
N THR A 124 3.38 28.34 2.13
CA THR A 124 2.55 29.56 2.07
C THR A 124 3.43 30.81 1.90
N SER A 125 2.84 31.93 1.50
CA SER A 125 3.55 33.22 1.43
C SER A 125 4.11 33.69 2.78
N LYS A 126 3.63 33.13 3.89
CA LYS A 126 4.11 33.41 5.25
C LYS A 126 5.24 32.46 5.71
N GLY A 127 5.80 31.65 4.81
CA GLY A 127 6.85 30.68 5.14
C GLY A 127 6.38 29.45 5.93
N LYS A 128 5.07 29.22 6.04
CA LYS A 128 4.48 28.06 6.74
C LYS A 128 4.16 26.91 5.79
N PRO A 129 4.24 25.63 6.22
CA PRO A 129 3.88 24.48 5.38
C PRO A 129 2.38 24.50 5.01
N THR A 130 2.05 24.09 3.80
CA THR A 130 0.65 23.90 3.38
C THR A 130 0.07 22.57 3.89
N GLN A 131 -1.25 22.41 3.81
CA GLN A 131 -1.91 21.13 4.12
C GLN A 131 -1.36 19.97 3.26
N GLN A 132 -1.06 20.24 1.98
CA GLN A 132 -0.46 19.26 1.07
C GLN A 132 0.90 18.81 1.58
N LEU A 133 1.77 19.74 1.98
CA LEU A 133 3.09 19.42 2.52
C LEU A 133 3.00 18.63 3.83
N ASN A 134 2.09 19.01 4.73
CA ASN A 134 1.86 18.27 5.98
C ASN A 134 1.37 16.84 5.70
N LYS A 135 0.47 16.65 4.73
CA LYS A 135 0.01 15.31 4.30
C LYS A 135 1.19 14.46 3.81
N ILE A 136 1.99 15.00 2.89
CA ILE A 136 3.19 14.32 2.36
C ILE A 136 4.15 13.95 3.49
N ASN A 137 4.42 14.88 4.41
CA ASN A 137 5.33 14.64 5.54
C ASN A 137 4.81 13.52 6.46
N ASN A 138 3.50 13.49 6.74
CA ASN A 138 2.89 12.45 7.55
C ASN A 138 2.95 11.06 6.88
N GLU A 139 2.71 11.01 5.57
CA GLU A 139 2.79 9.76 4.79
C GLU A 139 4.21 9.20 4.80
N ILE A 140 5.22 10.02 4.51
CA ILE A 140 6.62 9.58 4.47
C ILE A 140 7.09 9.15 5.86
N HIS A 141 6.72 9.88 6.92
CA HIS A 141 7.05 9.49 8.28
C HIS A 141 6.41 8.16 8.69
N THR A 142 5.19 7.90 8.22
CA THR A 142 4.51 6.61 8.44
C THR A 142 5.26 5.48 7.75
N ILE A 143 5.61 5.66 6.48
CA ILE A 143 6.32 4.66 5.68
C ILE A 143 7.73 4.42 6.24
N GLN A 144 8.44 5.48 6.64
CA GLN A 144 9.76 5.36 7.25
C GLN A 144 9.73 4.52 8.53
N LYS A 145 8.73 4.70 9.40
CA LYS A 145 8.56 3.85 10.58
C LYS A 145 8.38 2.38 10.21
N LEU A 146 7.66 2.09 9.13
CA LEU A 146 7.51 0.71 8.64
C LEU A 146 8.83 0.13 8.14
N PHE A 147 9.68 0.93 7.48
CA PHE A 147 11.02 0.51 7.09
C PHE A 147 11.93 0.25 8.29
N VAL A 148 11.91 1.10 9.32
CA VAL A 148 12.68 0.87 10.56
C VAL A 148 12.23 -0.41 11.27
N ALA A 149 10.91 -0.62 11.39
CA ALA A 149 10.38 -1.86 11.97
C ALA A 149 10.77 -3.09 11.15
N THR A 150 10.78 -2.97 9.82
CA THR A 150 11.22 -4.02 8.90
C THR A 150 12.69 -4.36 9.11
N GLU A 151 13.55 -3.34 9.21
CA GLU A 151 14.98 -3.55 9.44
C GLU A 151 15.26 -4.34 10.73
N ASN A 152 14.55 -4.01 11.82
CA ASN A 152 14.66 -4.74 13.09
C ASN A 152 14.25 -6.23 12.97
N GLU A 153 13.19 -6.52 12.21
CA GLU A 153 12.78 -7.91 11.93
C GLU A 153 13.79 -8.62 11.03
N LEU A 154 14.29 -7.96 9.99
CA LEU A 154 15.27 -8.55 9.07
C LEU A 154 16.62 -8.83 9.73
N GLN A 155 17.02 -8.05 10.74
CA GLN A 155 18.22 -8.38 11.54
C GLN A 155 18.07 -9.70 12.30
N LYS A 156 16.86 -10.06 12.74
CA LYS A 156 16.60 -11.37 13.37
C LYS A 156 16.72 -12.50 12.34
N LEU A 157 16.15 -12.28 11.15
CA LEU A 157 16.24 -13.23 10.04
C LEU A 157 17.70 -13.45 9.61
N ASP A 158 18.47 -12.38 9.52
CA ASP A 158 19.87 -12.41 9.09
C ASP A 158 20.76 -13.25 10.02
N LYS A 159 20.53 -13.18 11.33
CA LYS A 159 21.25 -13.97 12.35
C LYS A 159 21.03 -15.48 12.24
N LEU A 160 19.93 -15.91 11.63
CA LEU A 160 19.62 -17.34 11.51
C LEU A 160 20.34 -18.01 10.34
N ASP A 161 20.90 -17.22 9.42
CA ASP A 161 21.63 -17.70 8.24
C ASP A 161 20.88 -18.82 7.51
N ILE A 162 19.64 -18.52 7.10
CA ILE A 162 18.76 -19.44 6.37
C ILE A 162 18.55 -19.04 4.91
N LEU A 163 19.14 -17.93 4.48
CA LEU A 163 19.03 -17.45 3.11
C LEU A 163 20.33 -17.72 2.37
N SER A 164 20.23 -18.37 1.21
CA SER A 164 21.39 -18.70 0.38
C SER A 164 21.56 -17.69 -0.75
N ALA A 165 22.81 -17.37 -1.08
CA ALA A 165 23.12 -16.45 -2.15
C ALA A 165 22.84 -17.05 -3.53
N ARG A 166 22.20 -16.26 -4.41
CA ARG A 166 21.94 -16.59 -5.81
C ARG A 166 22.08 -15.33 -6.67
N GLY A 167 23.31 -15.09 -7.15
CA GLY A 167 23.66 -13.83 -7.82
C GLY A 167 23.65 -12.66 -6.84
N GLU A 168 22.95 -11.57 -7.17
CA GLU A 168 22.82 -10.39 -6.30
C GLU A 168 21.76 -10.53 -5.19
N TYR A 169 21.03 -11.65 -5.16
CA TYR A 169 19.91 -11.87 -4.25
C TYR A 169 20.20 -12.99 -3.25
N LEU A 170 19.52 -12.91 -2.10
CA LEU A 170 19.46 -13.96 -1.10
C LEU A 170 18.07 -14.58 -1.14
N LEU A 171 17.99 -15.91 -1.23
CA LEU A 171 16.75 -16.65 -1.40
C LEU A 171 16.65 -17.75 -0.34
N LEU A 172 15.43 -18.07 0.07
CA LEU A 172 15.17 -19.28 0.83
C LEU A 172 15.09 -20.46 -0.14
N THR A 173 16.14 -21.28 -0.21
CA THR A 173 16.20 -22.45 -1.10
C THR A 173 15.71 -23.73 -0.43
N GLU A 174 15.81 -23.81 0.88
CA GLU A 174 15.47 -24.99 1.68
C GLU A 174 14.51 -24.60 2.81
N GLN A 175 13.71 -25.56 3.29
CA GLN A 175 12.91 -25.30 4.48
C GLN A 175 13.82 -25.19 5.71
N PRO A 176 13.72 -24.11 6.52
CA PRO A 176 14.51 -23.99 7.73
C PRO A 176 14.19 -25.12 8.72
N SER A 177 15.18 -25.53 9.51
CA SER A 177 14.96 -26.49 10.60
C SER A 177 13.90 -25.97 11.59
N GLU A 178 13.17 -26.88 12.22
CA GLU A 178 12.07 -26.52 13.15
C GLU A 178 12.54 -25.59 14.28
N GLU A 179 13.78 -25.76 14.75
CA GLU A 179 14.42 -24.91 15.75
C GLU A 179 14.58 -23.46 15.25
N LYS A 180 15.05 -23.26 14.01
CA LYS A 180 15.17 -21.93 13.41
C LYS A 180 13.78 -21.32 13.16
N VAL A 181 12.80 -22.13 12.76
CA VAL A 181 11.41 -21.67 12.59
C VAL A 181 10.80 -21.18 13.90
N LYS A 182 11.09 -21.83 15.04
CA LYS A 182 10.62 -21.40 16.37
C LYS A 182 11.19 -20.05 16.81
N GLN A 183 12.37 -19.67 16.31
CA GLN A 183 13.00 -18.37 16.59
C GLN A 183 12.43 -17.22 15.74
N LEU A 184 11.71 -17.52 14.65
CA LEU A 184 11.13 -16.53 13.77
C LEU A 184 9.83 -15.95 14.35
N SER A 185 9.66 -14.64 14.22
CA SER A 185 8.38 -13.99 14.50
C SER A 185 7.28 -14.54 13.56
N PRO A 186 5.99 -14.53 13.97
CA PRO A 186 4.89 -14.96 13.09
C PRO A 186 4.90 -14.23 11.74
N VAL A 187 5.27 -12.95 11.71
CA VAL A 187 5.27 -12.15 10.49
C VAL A 187 6.42 -12.53 9.55
N LEU A 188 7.60 -12.84 10.09
CA LEU A 188 8.72 -13.34 9.27
C LEU A 188 8.41 -14.72 8.68
N ARG A 189 7.76 -15.62 9.45
CA ARG A 189 7.32 -16.92 8.91
C ARG A 189 6.38 -16.73 7.72
N LEU A 190 5.41 -15.84 7.85
CA LEU A 190 4.49 -15.51 6.76
C LEU A 190 5.22 -14.88 5.56
N LEU A 191 6.21 -14.01 5.81
CA LEU A 191 7.01 -13.42 4.74
C LEU A 191 7.81 -14.48 3.99
N LEU A 192 8.45 -15.42 4.68
CA LEU A 192 9.22 -16.50 4.04
C LEU A 192 8.34 -17.45 3.25
N GLN A 193 7.14 -17.77 3.75
CA GLN A 193 6.15 -18.54 3.01
C GLN A 193 5.73 -17.82 1.71
N ASN A 194 5.41 -16.52 1.82
CA ASN A 194 5.04 -15.70 0.66
C ASN A 194 6.21 -15.52 -0.31
N HIS A 195 7.43 -15.41 0.19
CA HIS A 195 8.65 -15.37 -0.61
C HIS A 195 8.75 -16.63 -1.48
N LEU A 196 8.69 -17.83 -0.88
CA LEU A 196 8.73 -19.11 -1.61
C LEU A 196 7.63 -19.19 -2.68
N HIS A 197 6.41 -18.77 -2.36
CA HIS A 197 5.32 -18.70 -3.34
C HIS A 197 5.64 -17.74 -4.48
N SER A 198 6.17 -16.54 -4.17
CA SER A 198 6.55 -15.55 -5.18
C SER A 198 7.70 -16.00 -6.09
N LEU A 199 8.58 -16.90 -5.62
CA LEU A 199 9.64 -17.47 -6.46
C LEU A 199 9.08 -18.40 -7.56
N GLN A 200 7.85 -18.88 -7.44
CA GLN A 200 7.20 -19.63 -8.52
C GLN A 200 7.05 -18.78 -9.78
N PHE A 201 6.92 -17.46 -9.66
CA PHE A 201 6.94 -16.53 -10.81
C PHE A 201 8.30 -16.50 -11.52
N LEU A 202 9.38 -16.85 -10.80
CA LEU A 202 10.71 -16.97 -11.40
C LEU A 202 10.89 -18.28 -12.16
N ASN A 203 10.24 -19.37 -11.72
CA ASN A 203 10.44 -20.71 -12.27
C ASN A 203 9.41 -21.08 -13.35
N ASN A 204 8.15 -20.66 -13.21
CA ASN A 204 7.09 -20.98 -14.17
C ASN A 204 7.28 -20.20 -15.48
N GLN A 205 8.03 -20.81 -16.41
CA GLN A 205 7.86 -20.58 -17.83
C GLN A 205 6.74 -21.50 -18.35
N PRO A 206 5.80 -21.02 -19.19
CA PRO A 206 5.38 -21.87 -20.29
C PRO A 206 6.65 -22.15 -21.10
N ALA A 207 6.98 -23.43 -21.33
CA ALA A 207 8.10 -23.83 -22.17
C ALA A 207 8.14 -22.94 -23.42
N PRO A 208 9.34 -22.51 -23.89
CA PRO A 208 9.41 -21.70 -25.10
C PRO A 208 8.60 -22.42 -26.17
N VAL A 209 7.49 -21.80 -26.57
CA VAL A 209 6.69 -22.28 -27.69
C VAL A 209 7.69 -22.26 -28.83
N ALA A 210 8.15 -23.46 -29.22
CA ALA A 210 9.01 -23.64 -30.35
C ALA A 210 8.38 -22.81 -31.46
N LYS A 211 9.13 -21.82 -31.97
CA LYS A 211 8.69 -21.03 -33.09
C LYS A 211 8.43 -22.03 -34.22
N THR A 212 7.18 -22.42 -34.41
CA THR A 212 6.76 -23.07 -35.63
C THR A 212 7.05 -22.04 -36.70
N GLU A 213 8.13 -22.27 -37.45
CA GLU A 213 8.44 -21.58 -38.68
C GLU A 213 7.17 -21.62 -39.53
N GLN A 214 6.43 -20.51 -39.54
CA GLN A 214 5.42 -20.31 -40.55
C GLN A 214 6.17 -19.99 -41.84
N PRO A 215 5.91 -20.73 -42.93
CA PRO A 215 6.56 -20.48 -44.20
C PRO A 215 6.16 -19.09 -44.71
N GLU A 216 7.17 -18.34 -45.13
CA GLU A 216 7.04 -17.02 -45.77
C GLU A 216 6.01 -17.08 -46.91
N LYS A 217 4.82 -16.52 -46.67
CA LYS A 217 3.91 -16.16 -47.77
C LYS A 217 4.39 -14.85 -48.37
N LYS A 218 4.95 -14.96 -49.58
CA LYS A 218 5.19 -13.86 -50.52
C LYS A 218 3.91 -13.02 -50.65
N SER A 219 3.97 -11.75 -50.24
CA SER A 219 2.93 -10.77 -50.52
C SER A 219 3.13 -10.21 -51.92
N ASN A 220 2.16 -10.48 -52.79
CA ASN A 220 2.01 -9.85 -54.10
C ASN A 220 1.04 -8.66 -53.96
N THR A 221 1.37 -7.61 -54.70
CA THR A 221 0.74 -6.30 -54.86
C THR A 221 -0.76 -6.37 -55.21
N GLN A 222 -1.58 -5.44 -54.68
CA GLN A 222 -2.46 -4.58 -55.50
C GLN A 222 -3.14 -3.47 -54.69
N GLU A 223 -3.03 -2.26 -55.25
CA GLU A 223 -3.85 -1.08 -55.01
C GLU A 223 -5.34 -1.39 -55.25
N ASP A 224 -6.24 -0.80 -54.48
CA ASP A 224 -7.26 0.05 -55.08
C ASP A 224 -8.05 0.94 -54.11
N THR A 225 -8.75 1.88 -54.72
CA THR A 225 -9.17 3.21 -54.28
C THR A 225 -10.56 3.32 -53.61
N LYS A 226 -10.77 4.51 -53.00
CA LYS A 226 -12.01 5.34 -52.94
C LYS A 226 -13.11 5.13 -51.88
N SER A 227 -13.24 6.20 -51.07
CA SER A 227 -14.44 7.00 -50.73
C SER A 227 -15.75 6.33 -50.27
N SER A 228 -16.27 6.78 -49.13
CA SER A 228 -17.44 7.68 -49.06
C SER A 228 -17.90 7.90 -47.62
N LYS A 229 -18.54 9.06 -47.41
CA LYS A 229 -18.93 9.69 -46.15
C LYS A 229 -20.48 9.61 -46.03
N PRO A 230 -21.16 10.35 -45.13
CA PRO A 230 -21.80 9.89 -43.88
C PRO A 230 -23.35 9.95 -43.90
N LYS A 231 -24.03 9.48 -42.83
CA LYS A 231 -25.35 9.96 -42.33
C LYS A 231 -25.66 9.26 -40.99
N LYS A 232 -26.00 9.90 -39.85
CA LYS A 232 -27.05 10.87 -39.43
C LYS A 232 -28.21 10.17 -38.68
N LYS A 233 -28.48 10.65 -37.44
CA LYS A 233 -29.77 10.64 -36.69
C LYS A 233 -30.31 9.24 -36.29
N ASN A 234 -30.95 9.02 -35.13
CA ASN A 234 -31.96 9.82 -34.42
C ASN A 234 -32.22 9.22 -33.01
N GLN A 235 -32.70 10.07 -32.08
CA GLN A 235 -33.81 9.90 -31.11
C GLN A 235 -34.05 8.50 -30.45
N LYS A 236 -34.40 8.37 -29.17
CA LYS A 236 -35.60 8.93 -28.53
C LYS A 236 -35.65 8.55 -27.03
N LYS A 237 -36.26 9.43 -26.23
CA LYS A 237 -36.71 9.26 -24.83
C LYS A 237 -37.61 8.03 -24.64
N SER A 238 -37.59 7.46 -23.42
CA SER A 238 -38.83 7.19 -22.66
C SER A 238 -38.54 6.82 -21.21
N ASP A 239 -39.21 7.53 -20.31
CA ASP A 239 -39.42 7.22 -18.89
C ASP A 239 -39.97 5.81 -18.65
N LYS A 240 -39.61 5.21 -17.51
CA LYS A 240 -40.46 4.19 -16.88
C LYS A 240 -40.31 4.19 -15.36
N LYS A 241 -41.30 4.82 -14.70
CA LYS A 241 -41.70 4.53 -13.32
C LYS A 241 -42.22 3.09 -13.24
N GLY A 242 -41.87 2.38 -12.18
CA GLY A 242 -42.46 1.10 -11.82
C GLY A 242 -42.10 0.77 -10.38
N ALA A 243 -43.06 1.01 -9.48
CA ALA A 243 -43.04 0.53 -8.12
C ALA A 243 -43.51 -0.93 -8.11
N GLU A 244 -42.85 -1.82 -7.35
CA GLU A 244 -43.56 -2.97 -6.80
C GLU A 244 -42.90 -3.55 -5.54
N LYS A 245 -43.78 -3.87 -4.59
CA LYS A 245 -43.54 -4.46 -3.28
C LYS A 245 -43.10 -5.91 -3.43
N ALA A 246 -42.18 -6.37 -2.57
CA ALA A 246 -42.02 -7.79 -2.29
C ALA A 246 -41.91 -8.03 -0.77
N LYS A 247 -42.95 -8.69 -0.24
CA LYS A 247 -42.98 -9.37 1.06
C LYS A 247 -41.85 -10.39 1.14
N LYS A 248 -41.14 -10.47 2.28
CA LYS A 248 -40.44 -11.70 2.67
C LYS A 248 -40.77 -12.04 4.12
N ALA A 249 -41.47 -13.16 4.25
CA ALA A 249 -41.72 -13.87 5.49
C ALA A 249 -40.53 -14.77 5.85
N ASP A 250 -40.46 -15.04 7.15
CA ASP A 250 -39.68 -15.97 7.94
C ASP A 250 -38.79 -17.03 7.26
N LYS A 251 -37.54 -17.07 7.72
CA LYS A 251 -36.78 -18.31 7.91
C LYS A 251 -35.91 -18.20 9.17
N LYS A 252 -36.54 -18.54 10.31
CA LYS A 252 -35.90 -18.67 11.62
C LYS A 252 -35.12 -19.99 11.66
N LYS A 253 -33.84 -19.96 11.29
CA LYS A 253 -32.88 -21.07 11.52
C LYS A 253 -32.05 -20.73 12.76
N LYS A 254 -32.17 -21.56 13.80
CA LYS A 254 -31.32 -21.53 15.01
C LYS A 254 -29.87 -21.84 14.62
N SER A 255 -29.10 -20.81 14.29
CA SER A 255 -27.64 -20.84 14.31
C SER A 255 -27.19 -20.53 15.74
N ALA A 256 -26.33 -21.36 16.32
CA ALA A 256 -25.61 -21.03 17.54
C ALA A 256 -25.00 -19.63 17.37
N LYS A 257 -25.47 -18.67 18.19
CA LYS A 257 -25.06 -17.26 18.11
C LYS A 257 -23.56 -17.22 18.35
N LYS A 258 -22.79 -17.04 17.28
CA LYS A 258 -21.43 -16.55 17.38
C LYS A 258 -21.56 -15.16 17.98
N GLU A 259 -21.36 -15.04 19.29
CA GLU A 259 -21.39 -13.74 19.95
C GLU A 259 -20.41 -12.83 19.22
N ASP A 260 -20.91 -11.67 18.80
CA ASP A 260 -20.10 -10.68 18.13
C ASP A 260 -19.07 -10.18 19.13
N LEU A 261 -17.78 -10.36 18.81
CA LEU A 261 -16.65 -9.95 19.65
C LEU A 261 -16.82 -8.50 20.13
N LEU A 262 -17.36 -7.63 19.27
CA LEU A 262 -17.62 -6.23 19.62
C LEU A 262 -18.63 -6.10 20.77
N GLU A 263 -19.69 -6.89 20.80
CA GLU A 263 -20.70 -6.85 21.86
C GLU A 263 -20.12 -7.33 23.20
N THR A 264 -19.24 -8.33 23.17
CA THR A 264 -18.51 -8.80 24.36
C THR A 264 -17.61 -7.69 24.92
N LEU A 265 -16.87 -6.99 24.07
CA LEU A 265 -16.00 -5.88 24.48
C LEU A 265 -16.80 -4.71 25.07
N ILE A 266 -17.95 -4.36 24.48
CA ILE A 266 -18.81 -3.30 25.00
C ILE A 266 -19.35 -3.68 26.38
N ARG A 267 -19.88 -4.89 26.57
CA ARG A 267 -20.38 -5.34 27.88
C ARG A 267 -19.30 -5.32 28.94
N GLN A 268 -18.12 -5.84 28.62
CA GLN A 268 -17.00 -5.87 29.57
C GLN A 268 -16.62 -4.47 30.06
N VAL A 269 -16.55 -3.48 29.16
CA VAL A 269 -16.19 -2.10 29.56
C VAL A 269 -17.33 -1.42 30.33
N CYS A 270 -18.58 -1.67 29.94
CA CYS A 270 -19.77 -1.21 30.67
C CYS A 270 -19.79 -1.72 32.11
N GLU A 271 -19.59 -3.02 32.30
CA GLU A 271 -19.54 -3.65 33.63
C GLU A 271 -18.38 -3.10 34.48
N GLN A 272 -17.18 -2.96 33.89
CA GLN A 272 -16.00 -2.46 34.60
C GLN A 272 -16.11 -1.01 35.08
N ASN A 273 -16.93 -0.19 34.41
CA ASN A 273 -17.07 1.24 34.71
C ASN A 273 -18.44 1.60 35.29
N GLU A 274 -19.30 0.61 35.52
CA GLU A 274 -20.67 0.79 36.02
C GLU A 274 -21.50 1.75 35.14
N VAL A 275 -21.39 1.62 33.81
CA VAL A 275 -22.12 2.44 32.83
C VAL A 275 -22.95 1.58 31.89
N THR A 276 -24.05 2.11 31.36
CA THR A 276 -24.86 1.39 30.34
C THR A 276 -24.47 1.77 28.91
N ILE A 277 -24.88 0.95 27.94
CA ILE A 277 -24.62 1.22 26.51
C ILE A 277 -25.30 2.52 26.04
N GLU A 278 -26.49 2.82 26.55
CA GLU A 278 -27.22 4.06 26.25
C GLU A 278 -26.44 5.28 26.79
N GLU A 279 -25.79 5.14 27.95
CA GLU A 279 -24.95 6.20 28.49
C GLU A 279 -23.68 6.41 27.67
N LEU A 280 -23.06 5.33 27.16
CA LEU A 280 -21.95 5.43 26.22
C LEU A 280 -22.35 6.19 24.94
N GLN A 281 -23.56 5.94 24.42
CA GLN A 281 -24.14 6.65 23.26
C GLN A 281 -24.54 8.10 23.57
N SER A 282 -24.79 8.44 24.84
CA SER A 282 -25.23 9.78 25.24
C SER A 282 -24.21 10.89 24.91
N ARG A 283 -24.58 12.17 25.08
CA ARG A 283 -23.62 13.29 25.01
C ARG A 283 -23.10 13.73 26.38
N LYS A 284 -23.49 13.05 27.46
CA LYS A 284 -23.06 13.39 28.83
C LYS A 284 -21.55 13.21 29.00
N ARG A 285 -20.94 14.02 29.86
CA ARG A 285 -19.50 14.05 30.12
C ARG A 285 -19.17 13.77 31.59
N GLY A 286 -19.84 12.79 32.19
CA GLY A 286 -19.49 12.33 33.54
C GLY A 286 -18.09 11.69 33.57
N LYS A 287 -17.38 11.80 34.69
CA LYS A 287 -16.01 11.27 34.84
C LYS A 287 -15.93 9.77 34.52
N ALA A 288 -16.89 8.99 35.01
CA ALA A 288 -16.99 7.55 34.71
C ALA A 288 -17.23 7.29 33.21
N LEU A 289 -18.11 8.06 32.56
CA LEU A 289 -18.41 7.92 31.13
C LEU A 289 -17.24 8.30 30.22
N VAL A 290 -16.50 9.35 30.57
CA VAL A 290 -15.30 9.75 29.82
C VAL A 290 -14.25 8.64 29.89
N LYS A 291 -14.03 8.08 31.08
CA LYS A 291 -13.11 6.95 31.27
C LYS A 291 -13.56 5.71 30.48
N ALA A 292 -14.82 5.31 30.61
CA ALA A 292 -15.38 4.15 29.91
C ALA A 292 -15.26 4.27 28.38
N ARG A 293 -15.52 5.47 27.82
CA ARG A 293 -15.34 5.74 26.38
C ARG A 293 -13.89 5.64 25.93
N ALA A 294 -12.96 6.17 26.72
CA ALA A 294 -11.53 6.10 26.42
C ALA A 294 -11.02 4.66 26.45
N ASP A 295 -11.43 3.88 27.46
CA ASP A 295 -11.05 2.49 27.62
C ASP A 295 -11.63 1.63 26.48
N LEU A 296 -12.93 1.81 26.15
CA LEU A 296 -13.56 1.11 25.03
C LEU A 296 -12.91 1.42 23.68
N ALA A 297 -12.57 2.70 23.43
CA ALA A 297 -11.89 3.12 22.22
C ALA A 297 -10.48 2.50 22.09
N LYS A 298 -9.71 2.43 23.19
CA LYS A 298 -8.38 1.78 23.23
C LYS A 298 -8.49 0.29 22.93
N VAL A 299 -9.42 -0.42 23.57
CA VAL A 299 -9.60 -1.87 23.37
C VAL A 299 -10.05 -2.17 21.94
N CYS A 300 -10.98 -1.38 21.38
CA CYS A 300 -11.40 -1.55 19.99
C CYS A 300 -10.32 -1.18 18.98
N GLN A 301 -9.44 -0.22 19.30
CA GLN A 301 -8.27 0.10 18.46
C GLN A 301 -7.32 -1.08 18.35
N GLN A 302 -7.00 -1.73 19.47
CA GLN A 302 -6.12 -2.90 19.52
C GLN A 302 -6.67 -4.09 18.71
N ASN A 303 -8.00 -4.20 18.62
CA ASN A 303 -8.69 -5.27 17.90
C ASN A 303 -9.11 -4.88 16.46
N ASN A 304 -8.73 -3.71 15.96
CA ASN A 304 -9.15 -3.18 14.65
C ASN A 304 -10.68 -3.11 14.47
N LYS A 305 -11.42 -2.73 15.53
CA LYS A 305 -12.89 -2.63 15.57
C LYS A 305 -13.45 -1.21 15.73
N LEU A 306 -12.61 -0.20 15.49
CA LEU A 306 -12.99 1.21 15.62
C LEU A 306 -14.13 1.64 14.67
N PRO A 307 -14.16 1.24 13.38
CA PRO A 307 -15.26 1.59 12.48
C PRO A 307 -16.60 1.01 12.94
N GLU A 308 -16.63 -0.26 13.34
CA GLU A 308 -17.83 -0.94 13.81
C GLU A 308 -18.31 -0.37 15.15
N LEU A 309 -17.39 -0.02 16.05
CA LEU A 309 -17.72 0.69 17.28
C LEU A 309 -18.35 2.06 17.00
N ALA A 310 -17.81 2.82 16.07
CA ALA A 310 -18.32 4.13 15.70
C ALA A 310 -19.74 4.05 15.14
N GLU A 311 -20.01 3.05 14.29
CA GLU A 311 -21.35 2.75 13.79
C GLU A 311 -22.32 2.40 14.93
N LYS A 312 -21.93 1.48 15.83
CA LYS A 312 -22.78 1.04 16.96
C LYS A 312 -23.08 2.17 17.95
N LEU A 313 -22.16 3.12 18.12
CA LEU A 313 -22.34 4.26 19.02
C LEU A 313 -22.95 5.50 18.35
N GLU A 314 -23.28 5.42 17.05
CA GLU A 314 -23.78 6.54 16.25
C GLU A 314 -22.85 7.78 16.35
N ARG A 315 -21.55 7.54 16.15
CA ARG A 315 -20.49 8.55 16.17
C ARG A 315 -19.58 8.40 14.95
N SER A 316 -18.85 9.47 14.66
CA SER A 316 -17.78 9.38 13.65
C SER A 316 -16.58 8.64 14.23
N THR A 317 -15.84 7.91 13.39
CA THR A 317 -14.56 7.27 13.76
C THR A 317 -13.55 8.28 14.31
N SER A 318 -13.55 9.52 13.79
CA SER A 318 -12.71 10.61 14.31
C SER A 318 -13.09 11.00 15.74
N THR A 319 -14.38 11.00 16.08
CA THR A 319 -14.85 11.30 17.44
C THR A 319 -14.43 10.22 18.42
N VAL A 320 -14.56 8.93 18.03
CA VAL A 320 -14.16 7.80 18.86
C VAL A 320 -12.64 7.78 19.08
N LEU A 321 -11.85 8.06 18.04
CA LEU A 321 -10.40 8.23 18.15
C LEU A 321 -10.02 9.37 19.11
N GLY A 322 -10.81 10.45 19.13
CA GLY A 322 -10.62 11.57 20.04
C GLY A 322 -10.82 11.24 21.52
N TRP A 323 -11.41 10.09 21.87
CA TRP A 323 -11.53 9.63 23.26
C TRP A 323 -10.25 8.99 23.80
N ILE A 324 -9.31 8.64 22.92
CA ILE A 324 -8.04 8.01 23.30
C ILE A 324 -7.00 9.05 23.76
N ALA A 325 -7.17 10.31 23.31
CA ALA A 325 -6.31 11.45 23.61
C ALA A 325 -6.55 12.00 25.02
#